data_AF-A0A8I1N789-F1
#
_entry.id   AF-A0A8I1N789-F1
#
_cell.length_a   1.000
_cell.length_b   1.000
_cell.length_c   1.000
_cell.angle_alpha   90.00
_cell.angle_beta   90.00
_cell.angle_gamma   90.00
#
_symmetry.space_group_name_H-M   'P 1'
#
loop_
_entity.id
_entity.type
_entity.pdbx_description
1 polymer ?
#
loop_
_entity_poly.entity_id
_entity_poly.type
_entity_poly.pdbx_seq_one_letter_code
_entity_poly.pdbx_strand_id
1 'polypeptide(L)'
;MQPSSVAALVKTARGKRSQQEFASILGVDQSVISRYEHGRASPSKETIDACMQIVHNSEGTGGAPTASQLARRIEKELGSPDMARARLALGYLIDAVAGKQN
;
A
#
# COMPACT_ATOMS: atom_id res chain seq x y z
N MET A 1 4.90 1.98 15.43
CA MET A 1 4.82 0.96 16.50
C MET A 1 4.52 -0.36 15.83
N GLN A 2 5.40 -1.36 15.91
CA GLN A 2 5.15 -2.62 15.21
C GLN A 2 3.90 -3.31 15.80
N PRO A 3 2.89 -3.67 14.97
CA PRO A 3 1.68 -4.30 15.48
C PRO A 3 1.99 -5.68 16.07
N SER A 4 1.64 -5.88 17.32
CA SER A 4 1.96 -7.09 18.11
C SER A 4 1.09 -8.31 17.78
N SER A 5 0.11 -8.16 16.89
CA SER A 5 -0.77 -9.24 16.43
C SER A 5 -1.42 -8.89 15.09
N VAL A 6 -1.98 -9.89 14.40
CA VAL A 6 -2.73 -9.68 13.15
C VAL A 6 -3.95 -8.78 13.38
N ALA A 7 -4.66 -8.95 14.50
CA ALA A 7 -5.77 -8.08 14.85
C ALA A 7 -5.31 -6.62 15.08
N ALA A 8 -4.15 -6.43 15.71
CA ALA A 8 -3.54 -5.11 15.87
C ALA A 8 -3.11 -4.52 14.51
N LEU A 9 -2.53 -5.33 13.62
CA LEU A 9 -2.15 -4.89 12.27
C LEU A 9 -3.36 -4.35 11.50
N VAL A 10 -4.48 -5.08 11.51
CA VAL A 10 -5.72 -4.67 10.82
C VAL A 10 -6.27 -3.36 11.42
N LYS A 11 -6.25 -3.22 12.75
CA LYS A 11 -6.66 -1.97 13.43
C LYS A 11 -5.76 -0.80 13.06
N THR A 12 -4.45 -1.00 13.06
CA THR A 12 -3.47 0.03 12.68
C THR A 12 -3.62 0.42 11.21
N ALA A 13 -3.83 -0.54 10.31
CA ALA A 13 -4.05 -0.29 8.88
C ALA A 13 -5.34 0.50 8.63
N ARG A 14 -6.43 0.19 9.34
CA ARG A 14 -7.69 0.94 9.25
C ARG A 14 -7.51 2.41 9.66
N GLY A 15 -6.78 2.64 10.76
CA GLY A 15 -6.58 3.96 11.33
C GLY A 15 -7.91 4.60 11.73
N LYS A 16 -8.16 5.83 11.26
CA LYS A 16 -9.38 6.59 11.60
C LYS A 16 -10.61 6.24 10.74
N ARG A 17 -10.46 5.42 9.70
CA ARG A 17 -11.57 5.00 8.83
C ARG A 17 -12.55 4.13 9.61
N SER A 18 -13.83 4.17 9.25
CA SER A 18 -14.81 3.19 9.69
C SER A 18 -14.45 1.79 9.17
N GLN A 19 -14.97 0.75 9.83
CA GLN A 19 -14.79 -0.62 9.35
C GLN A 19 -15.39 -0.82 7.95
N GLN A 20 -16.48 -0.13 7.62
CA GLN A 20 -17.11 -0.18 6.30
C GLN A 20 -16.22 0.42 5.21
N GLU A 21 -15.67 1.62 5.44
CA GLU A 21 -14.77 2.27 4.47
C GLU A 21 -13.50 1.44 4.24
N PHE A 22 -12.97 0.83 5.30
CA PHE A 22 -11.80 -0.03 5.19
C PHE A 22 -12.10 -1.36 4.50
N ALA A 23 -13.29 -1.91 4.72
CA ALA A 23 -13.76 -3.10 4.03
C ALA A 23 -13.85 -2.87 2.51
N SER A 24 -14.35 -1.70 2.09
CA SER A 24 -14.37 -1.31 0.67
C SER A 24 -12.96 -1.23 0.05
N ILE A 25 -11.95 -0.78 0.80
CA ILE A 25 -10.55 -0.74 0.34
C ILE A 25 -9.99 -2.15 0.13
N LEU A 26 -10.34 -3.07 1.03
CA LEU A 26 -9.88 -4.46 0.98
C LEU A 26 -10.76 -5.39 0.13
N GLY A 27 -11.88 -4.89 -0.39
CA GLY A 27 -12.83 -5.68 -1.19
C GLY A 27 -13.55 -6.77 -0.40
N VAL A 28 -13.81 -6.55 0.89
CA VAL A 28 -14.49 -7.51 1.78
C VAL A 28 -15.68 -6.85 2.47
N ASP A 29 -16.50 -7.64 3.16
CA ASP A 29 -17.60 -7.12 3.98
C ASP A 29 -17.11 -6.52 5.30
N GLN A 30 -17.83 -5.52 5.81
CA GLN A 30 -17.53 -4.91 7.11
C GLN A 30 -17.52 -5.92 8.27
N SER A 31 -18.39 -6.94 8.21
CA SER A 31 -18.44 -8.00 9.22
C SER A 31 -17.16 -8.85 9.25
N VAL A 32 -16.48 -8.97 8.11
CA VAL A 32 -15.18 -9.65 7.97
C VAL A 32 -14.10 -8.84 8.68
N ILE A 33 -14.06 -7.52 8.46
CA ILE A 33 -13.14 -6.60 9.18
C ILE A 33 -13.35 -6.70 10.69
N SER A 34 -14.60 -6.67 11.15
CA SER A 34 -14.90 -6.82 12.58
C SER A 34 -14.36 -8.13 13.14
N ARG A 35 -14.53 -9.27 12.45
CA ARG A 35 -13.97 -10.55 12.90
C ARG A 35 -12.44 -10.55 12.96
N TYR A 36 -11.76 -9.94 11.99
CA TYR A 36 -10.30 -9.80 12.00
C TYR A 36 -9.81 -8.96 13.20
N GLU A 37 -10.43 -7.82 13.45
CA GLU A 37 -10.04 -6.90 14.54
C GLU A 37 -10.27 -7.47 15.95
N HIS A 38 -11.18 -8.43 16.09
CA HIS A 38 -11.44 -9.15 17.34
C HIS A 38 -10.71 -10.50 17.42
N GLY A 39 -9.87 -10.85 16.43
CA GLY A 39 -9.16 -12.13 16.39
C GLY A 39 -10.06 -13.35 16.22
N ARG A 40 -11.32 -13.16 15.78
CA ARG A 40 -12.30 -14.25 15.57
C ARG A 40 -12.16 -14.91 14.20
N ALA A 41 -11.37 -14.33 13.31
CA ALA A 41 -11.00 -14.90 12.03
C ALA A 41 -9.58 -14.46 11.66
N SER A 42 -8.86 -15.32 10.94
CA SER A 42 -7.56 -14.97 10.37
C SER A 42 -7.72 -14.43 8.95
N PRO A 43 -7.16 -13.27 8.61
CA PRO A 43 -7.14 -12.77 7.25
C PRO A 43 -6.27 -13.64 6.33
N SER A 44 -6.53 -13.56 5.02
CA SER A 44 -5.66 -14.18 4.02
C SER A 44 -4.29 -13.50 3.97
N LYS A 45 -3.30 -14.16 3.38
CA LYS A 45 -1.95 -13.60 3.18
C LYS A 45 -2.02 -12.27 2.42
N GLU A 46 -2.83 -12.21 1.35
CA GLU A 46 -3.01 -11.02 0.53
C GLU A 46 -3.58 -9.85 1.35
N THR A 47 -4.51 -10.14 2.27
CA THR A 47 -5.09 -9.13 3.16
C THR A 47 -4.06 -8.63 4.17
N ILE A 48 -3.23 -9.52 4.70
CA ILE A 48 -2.13 -9.17 5.60
C ILE A 48 -1.11 -8.29 4.88
N ASP A 49 -0.71 -8.66 3.66
CA ASP A 49 0.22 -7.89 2.84
C ASP A 49 -0.33 -6.49 2.53
N ALA A 50 -1.62 -6.38 2.19
CA ALA A 50 -2.29 -5.09 1.98
C ALA A 50 -2.30 -4.24 3.27
N CYS A 51 -2.62 -4.82 4.42
CA CYS A 51 -2.60 -4.11 5.69
C CYS A 51 -1.18 -3.64 6.04
N MET A 52 -0.17 -4.47 5.82
CA MET A 52 1.25 -4.12 6.05
C MET A 52 1.68 -2.93 5.17
N GLN A 53 1.29 -2.93 3.89
CA GLN A 53 1.56 -1.80 3.00
C GLN A 53 0.88 -0.51 3.48
N ILE A 54 -0.38 -0.59 3.91
CA ILE A 54 -1.12 0.57 4.42
C ILE A 54 -0.47 1.12 5.70
N VAL A 55 -0.05 0.23 6.62
CA VAL A 55 0.66 0.63 7.84
C VAL A 55 2.01 1.26 7.51
N HIS A 56 2.81 0.68 6.61
CA HIS A 56 4.10 1.26 6.22
C HIS A 56 3.94 2.64 5.55
N ASN A 57 2.87 2.84 4.79
CA ASN A 57 2.55 4.12 4.19
C ASN A 57 1.98 5.13 5.21
N SER A 58 1.38 4.66 6.31
CA SER A 58 0.72 5.49 7.34
C SER A 58 1.62 5.80 8.54
N GLU A 59 2.58 4.93 8.89
CA GLU A 59 3.64 5.20 9.88
C GLU A 59 4.73 6.15 9.33
N GLY A 60 4.51 6.70 8.14
CA GLY A 60 5.29 7.81 7.61
C GLY A 60 5.09 9.09 8.42
N THR A 61 5.80 9.22 9.53
CA THR A 61 6.52 10.47 9.78
C THR A 61 7.49 10.71 8.60
N GLY A 62 7.01 11.44 7.58
CA GLY A 62 7.78 12.49 6.89
C GLY A 62 8.80 12.14 5.80
N GLY A 63 8.76 10.99 5.14
CA GLY A 63 9.69 10.69 4.03
C GLY A 63 8.97 10.28 2.75
N ALA A 64 9.20 11.00 1.65
CA ALA A 64 8.91 10.48 0.32
C ALA A 64 9.51 9.05 0.18
N PRO A 65 8.87 8.14 -0.59
CA PRO A 65 9.44 6.82 -0.82
C PRO A 65 10.89 6.97 -1.29
N THR A 66 11.79 6.17 -0.71
CA THR A 66 13.17 6.14 -1.18
C THR A 66 13.20 5.77 -2.66
N ALA A 67 14.22 6.21 -3.40
CA ALA A 67 14.36 5.89 -4.82
C ALA A 67 14.26 4.37 -5.07
N SER A 68 14.85 3.56 -4.19
CA SER A 68 14.80 2.09 -4.26
C SER A 68 13.40 1.52 -4.05
N GLN A 69 12.59 2.11 -3.15
CA GLN A 69 11.20 1.69 -2.94
C GLN A 69 10.32 2.05 -4.14
N LEU A 70 10.53 3.24 -4.72
CA LEU A 70 9.84 3.65 -5.95
C LEU A 70 10.24 2.74 -7.11
N ALA A 71 11.53 2.42 -7.27
CA ALA A 71 12.03 1.52 -8.31
C ALA A 71 11.38 0.13 -8.23
N ARG A 72 11.34 -0.49 -7.04
CA ARG A 72 10.67 -1.78 -6.82
C ARG A 72 9.19 -1.75 -7.22
N ARG A 73 8.50 -0.64 -6.95
CA ARG A 73 7.10 -0.47 -7.34
C ARG A 73 6.96 -0.34 -8.85
N ILE A 74 7.83 0.44 -9.49
CA ILE A 74 7.87 0.57 -10.96
C ILE A 74 8.13 -0.80 -11.61
N GLU A 75 9.08 -1.58 -11.10
CA GLU A 75 9.36 -2.94 -11.61
C GLU A 75 8.14 -3.86 -11.46
N LYS A 76 7.50 -3.85 -10.29
CA LYS A 76 6.33 -4.69 -10.00
C LYS A 76 5.12 -4.35 -10.88
N GLU A 77 4.84 -3.07 -11.08
CA GLU A 77 3.62 -2.62 -11.75
C GLU A 77 3.81 -2.35 -13.25
N LEU A 78 5.02 -1.98 -13.68
CA LEU A 78 5.34 -1.54 -15.06
C LEU A 78 6.45 -2.37 -15.72
N GLY A 79 6.87 -3.47 -15.12
CA GLY A 79 7.95 -4.33 -15.65
C GLY A 79 7.58 -5.06 -16.95
N SER A 80 6.29 -5.22 -17.23
CA SER A 80 5.83 -5.97 -18.40
C SER A 80 6.12 -5.25 -19.73
N PRO A 81 6.34 -6.00 -20.85
CA PRO A 81 6.70 -5.40 -22.13
C PRO A 81 5.67 -4.40 -22.69
N ASP A 82 4.38 -4.62 -22.43
CA ASP A 82 3.26 -3.78 -22.83
C ASP A 82 3.22 -2.42 -22.10
N MET A 83 3.87 -2.31 -20.95
CA MET A 83 3.96 -1.07 -20.17
C MET A 83 5.07 -0.12 -20.64
N ALA A 84 5.66 -0.35 -21.81
CA ALA A 84 6.75 0.48 -22.36
C ALA A 84 6.39 1.97 -22.44
N ARG A 85 5.17 2.29 -22.89
CA ARG A 85 4.70 3.70 -23.00
C ARG A 85 4.56 4.37 -21.63
N ALA A 86 4.08 3.63 -20.62
CA ALA A 86 3.95 4.15 -19.26
C ALA A 86 5.32 4.45 -18.63
N ARG A 87 6.30 3.56 -18.86
CA ARG A 87 7.70 3.77 -18.43
C ARG A 87 8.33 4.99 -19.11
N LEU A 88 8.10 5.19 -20.41
CA LEU A 88 8.56 6.37 -21.14
C LEU A 88 7.97 7.68 -20.57
N ALA A 89 6.66 7.71 -20.32
CA ALA A 89 6.01 8.87 -19.72
C ALA A 89 6.57 9.21 -18.33
N LEU A 90 6.81 8.19 -17.50
CA LEU A 90 7.48 8.35 -16.20
C LEU A 90 8.90 8.89 -16.35
N GLY A 91 9.66 8.43 -17.35
CA GLY A 91 10.98 8.97 -17.68
C GLY A 91 10.93 10.47 -17.98
N TYR A 92 10.02 10.90 -18.87
CA TYR A 92 9.86 12.32 -19.18
C TYR A 92 9.47 13.17 -17.96
N LEU A 93 8.62 12.64 -17.08
CA LEU A 93 8.29 13.32 -15.82
C LEU A 93 9.52 13.44 -14.92
N ILE A 94 10.34 12.40 -14.80
CA ILE A 94 11.58 12.40 -14.02
C ILE A 94 12.55 13.46 -14.57
N ASP A 95 12.74 13.50 -15.89
CA ASP A 95 13.66 14.46 -16.52
C ASP A 95 13.19 15.91 -16.31
N ALA A 96 11.89 16.16 -16.48
CA ALA A 96 11.28 17.47 -16.26
C ALA A 96 11.45 17.96 -14.82
N VAL A 97 11.22 17.11 -13.82
CA VAL A 97 11.36 17.49 -12.40
C VAL A 97 12.81 17.56 -11.94
N ALA A 98 13.71 16.79 -12.54
CA ALA A 98 15.13 16.81 -12.23
C ALA A 98 15.86 18.03 -12.83
N GLY A 99 15.15 18.90 -13.56
CA GLY A 99 15.75 20.03 -14.27
C GLY A 99 16.69 19.61 -15.39
N LYS A 100 16.65 18.34 -15.81
CA LYS A 100 17.39 17.84 -16.96
C LYS A 100 16.59 18.22 -18.19
N GLN A 101 16.72 19.47 -18.62
CA GLN A 101 16.23 19.86 -19.93
C GLN A 101 17.03 19.08 -20.97
N ASN A 102 16.30 18.29 -21.77
CA ASN A 102 16.80 17.60 -22.96
C ASN A 102 17.11 18.60 -24.06
#